data_AF-A0A6J4QKC0-F1
#
_entry.id   AF-A0A6J4QKC0-F1
#
_cell.length_a   1.000
_cell.length_b   1.000
_cell.length_c   1.000
_cell.angle_alpha   90.00
_cell.angle_beta   90.00
_cell.angle_gamma   90.00
#
_symmetry.space_group_name_H-M   'P 1'
#
loop_
_entity.id
_entity.type
_entity.pdbx_description
1 polymer ?
#
loop_
_entity_poly.entity_id
_entity_poly.type
_entity_poly.pdbx_seq_one_letter_code
_entity_poly.pdbx_strand_id
1 'polypeptide(L)'
;MGDATSPPTGDDPSVEPGWDFFVSYAAADRRWAEWIAWILEEDGYLVLVQAWDFVPGTVWVGRMQDGIVGAARTIAVVSDDYLRSVYGSAEWQAAWAADPIGQQRKLLTVRITDCPRPGLLGTIVGVNLFEHSETAARDELRSMVTAALSGRAKPRSAPPFPG
;
A
#
# COMPACT_ATOMS: atom_id res chain seq x y z
N MET A 1 -8.49 17.58 53.95
CA MET A 1 -8.02 16.22 54.27
C MET A 1 -8.74 15.27 53.32
N GLY A 2 -8.00 14.70 52.35
CA GLY A 2 -8.44 13.68 51.38
C GLY A 2 -9.33 14.21 50.25
N ASP A 3 -8.82 14.91 49.24
CA ASP A 3 -7.99 14.45 48.11
C ASP A 3 -8.80 13.78 46.99
N ALA A 4 -8.69 14.36 45.81
CA ALA A 4 -9.40 14.00 44.60
C ALA A 4 -8.80 12.71 44.02
N THR A 5 -9.65 11.79 43.58
CA THR A 5 -9.20 10.72 42.69
C THR A 5 -10.17 10.66 41.53
N SER A 6 -9.90 11.51 40.54
CA SER A 6 -10.33 11.23 39.16
C SER A 6 -9.81 9.84 38.79
N PRO A 7 -10.56 9.03 38.03
CA PRO A 7 -10.01 7.80 37.47
C PRO A 7 -8.80 8.16 36.61
N PRO A 8 -7.77 7.31 36.54
CA PRO A 8 -6.65 7.54 35.64
C PRO A 8 -7.22 7.60 34.21
N THR A 9 -7.02 8.74 33.55
CA THR A 9 -7.06 8.83 32.09
C THR A 9 -6.03 7.80 31.62
N GLY A 10 -6.52 6.63 31.21
CA GLY A 10 -5.74 5.75 30.38
C GLY A 10 -5.50 6.50 29.09
N ASP A 11 -4.41 7.25 29.03
CA ASP A 11 -3.59 7.23 27.82
C ASP A 11 -3.24 5.76 27.62
N ASP A 12 -4.14 5.02 26.98
CA ASP A 12 -3.78 3.81 26.30
C ASP A 12 -3.07 4.32 25.05
N PRO A 13 -1.72 4.27 24.98
CA PRO A 13 -1.11 4.41 23.69
C PRO A 13 -1.68 3.24 22.90
N SER A 14 -2.59 3.49 21.97
CA SER A 14 -2.81 2.57 20.87
C SER A 14 -1.46 2.42 20.19
N VAL A 15 -0.67 1.45 20.67
CA VAL A 15 0.61 1.07 20.12
C VAL A 15 0.27 0.39 18.81
N GLU A 16 0.01 1.18 17.79
CA GLU A 16 0.00 0.72 16.42
C GLU A 16 1.38 1.12 15.87
N PRO A 17 2.41 0.26 15.91
CA PRO A 17 3.49 0.37 14.94
C PRO A 17 2.93 -0.17 13.62
N GLY A 18 1.92 0.51 13.10
CA GLY A 18 1.19 0.11 11.90
C GLY A 18 1.88 0.74 10.71
N TRP A 19 2.50 -0.09 9.87
CA TRP A 19 3.16 0.35 8.65
C TRP A 19 2.25 1.27 7.82
N ASP A 20 2.79 2.32 7.21
CA ASP A 20 2.01 3.16 6.30
C ASP A 20 1.58 2.35 5.07
N PHE A 21 2.49 1.49 4.59
CA PHE A 21 2.28 0.66 3.41
C PHE A 21 2.71 -0.79 3.64
N PHE A 22 1.91 -1.72 3.16
CA PHE A 22 2.30 -3.10 2.90
C PHE A 22 2.44 -3.32 1.39
N VAL A 23 3.56 -3.86 0.92
CA VAL A 23 3.79 -4.15 -0.51
C VAL A 23 3.54 -5.64 -0.79
N SER A 24 2.41 -5.93 -1.42
CA SER A 24 2.01 -7.27 -1.88
C SER A 24 2.52 -7.51 -3.30
N TYR A 25 3.23 -8.62 -3.54
CA TYR A 25 3.86 -8.92 -4.82
C TYR A 25 4.03 -10.44 -5.05
N ALA A 26 4.16 -10.87 -6.31
CA ALA A 26 4.55 -12.24 -6.61
C ALA A 26 6.08 -12.39 -6.56
N ALA A 27 6.59 -13.57 -6.20
CA ALA A 27 8.03 -13.78 -6.04
C ALA A 27 8.88 -13.35 -7.27
N ALA A 28 8.34 -13.47 -8.49
CA ALA A 28 8.99 -13.02 -9.72
C ALA A 28 9.19 -11.49 -9.78
N ASP A 29 8.33 -10.74 -9.10
CA ASP A 29 8.28 -9.27 -9.12
C ASP A 29 9.04 -8.63 -7.94
N ARG A 30 9.84 -9.43 -7.22
CA ARG A 30 10.59 -8.98 -6.03
C ARG A 30 11.33 -7.67 -6.25
N ARG A 31 12.02 -7.51 -7.38
CA ARG A 31 12.79 -6.30 -7.68
C ARG A 31 11.92 -5.05 -7.76
N TRP A 32 10.71 -5.18 -8.30
CA TRP A 32 9.74 -4.08 -8.33
C TRP A 32 9.22 -3.76 -6.94
N ALA A 33 8.92 -4.77 -6.12
CA ALA A 33 8.49 -4.57 -4.75
C ALA A 33 9.55 -3.86 -3.89
N GLU A 34 10.81 -4.29 -4.00
CA GLU A 34 11.96 -3.66 -3.34
C GLU A 34 12.15 -2.21 -3.82
N TRP A 35 12.05 -1.96 -5.13
CA TRP A 35 12.18 -0.60 -5.66
C TRP A 35 11.05 0.31 -5.18
N ILE A 36 9.79 -0.15 -5.22
CA ILE A 36 8.64 0.62 -4.70
C ILE A 36 8.83 0.92 -3.22
N ALA A 37 9.17 -0.08 -2.40
CA ALA A 37 9.39 0.10 -0.97
C ALA A 37 10.52 1.12 -0.71
N TRP A 38 11.61 1.06 -1.47
CA TRP A 38 12.72 2.00 -1.34
C TRP A 38 12.28 3.45 -1.58
N ILE A 39 11.54 3.71 -2.67
CA ILE A 39 11.05 5.07 -2.97
C ILE A 39 10.18 5.61 -1.82
N LEU A 40 9.33 4.76 -1.26
CA LEU A 40 8.43 5.15 -0.18
C LEU A 40 9.19 5.42 1.13
N GLU A 41 10.19 4.61 1.47
CA GLU A 41 11.04 4.86 2.63
C GLU A 41 11.90 6.13 2.46
N GLU A 42 12.38 6.44 1.25
CA GLU A 42 13.06 7.72 0.94
C GLU A 42 12.15 8.94 1.21
N ASP A 43 10.84 8.78 1.08
CA ASP A 43 9.84 9.81 1.37
C ASP A 43 9.35 9.78 2.84
N GLY A 44 9.96 8.93 3.68
CA GLY A 44 9.74 8.86 5.12
C GLY A 44 8.59 7.97 5.58
N TYR A 45 8.03 7.14 4.69
CA TYR A 45 6.98 6.19 5.06
C TYR A 45 7.56 4.92 5.70
N LEU A 46 6.81 4.33 6.63
CA LEU A 46 7.10 2.98 7.14
C LEU A 46 6.52 1.95 6.18
N VAL A 47 7.37 1.12 5.58
CA VAL A 47 6.96 0.11 4.60
C VAL A 47 7.27 -1.31 5.06
N LEU A 48 6.27 -2.19 5.00
CA LEU A 48 6.45 -3.63 5.17
C LEU A 48 6.58 -4.30 3.80
N VAL A 49 7.69 -5.00 3.55
CA VAL A 49 7.93 -5.78 2.32
C VAL A 49 8.59 -7.12 2.62
N GLN A 50 7.97 -8.20 2.14
CA GLN A 50 8.44 -9.55 2.45
C GLN A 50 9.91 -9.80 2.10
N ALA A 51 10.42 -9.15 1.06
CA ALA A 51 11.79 -9.29 0.61
C ALA A 51 12.86 -8.87 1.64
N TRP A 52 12.54 -7.94 2.54
CA TRP A 52 13.46 -7.35 3.51
C TRP A 52 13.16 -7.80 4.94
N ASP A 53 11.89 -8.02 5.26
CA ASP A 53 11.44 -8.30 6.63
C ASP A 53 11.49 -9.79 7.01
N PHE A 54 11.81 -10.69 6.06
CA PHE A 54 11.81 -12.14 6.26
C PHE A 54 13.24 -12.66 6.48
N VAL A 55 13.75 -12.47 7.70
CA VAL A 55 15.04 -13.02 8.16
C VAL A 55 14.86 -14.35 8.92
N PRO A 56 15.87 -15.24 9.02
CA PRO A 56 15.75 -16.50 9.76
C PRO A 56 15.31 -16.33 11.22
N GLY A 57 14.43 -17.21 11.71
CA GLY A 57 13.85 -17.15 13.07
C GLY A 57 12.44 -16.52 13.14
N THR A 58 11.93 -16.09 12.00
CA THR A 58 10.70 -15.32 11.88
C THR A 58 9.46 -16.22 11.68
N VAL A 59 8.54 -16.25 12.65
CA VAL A 59 7.27 -17.02 12.57
C VAL A 59 6.16 -16.10 12.02
N TRP A 60 5.94 -16.12 10.71
CA TRP A 60 5.24 -15.02 10.02
C TRP A 60 3.86 -15.32 9.43
N VAL A 61 3.33 -16.54 9.58
CA VAL A 61 1.97 -16.84 9.08
C VAL A 61 0.92 -16.00 9.81
N GLY A 62 1.13 -15.65 11.09
CA GLY A 62 0.28 -14.72 11.83
C GLY A 62 0.55 -13.24 11.48
N ARG A 63 1.83 -12.85 11.43
CA ARG A 63 2.24 -11.45 11.14
C ARG A 63 1.92 -10.98 9.73
N MET A 64 1.74 -11.86 8.76
CA MET A 64 1.29 -11.47 7.42
C MET A 64 -0.15 -10.95 7.45
N GLN A 65 -1.04 -11.67 8.13
CA GLN A 65 -2.42 -11.22 8.38
C GLN A 65 -2.42 -9.91 9.18
N ASP A 66 -1.61 -9.82 10.23
CA ASP A 66 -1.48 -8.60 11.05
C ASP A 66 -0.87 -7.44 10.28
N GLY A 67 0.05 -7.69 9.35
CA GLY A 67 0.66 -6.67 8.49
C GLY A 67 -0.33 -6.13 7.44
N ILE A 68 -1.16 -6.99 6.87
CA ILE A 68 -2.24 -6.58 5.95
C ILE A 68 -3.35 -5.82 6.71
N VAL A 69 -3.67 -6.25 7.93
CA VAL A 69 -4.68 -5.61 8.78
C VAL A 69 -4.17 -4.30 9.38
N GLY A 70 -2.93 -4.28 9.84
CA GLY A 70 -2.28 -3.18 10.55
C GLY A 70 -1.59 -2.16 9.65
N ALA A 71 -1.39 -2.46 8.36
CA ALA A 71 -0.97 -1.44 7.42
C ALA A 71 -2.11 -0.47 7.11
N ALA A 72 -1.81 0.83 7.07
CA ALA A 72 -2.79 1.84 6.68
C ALA A 72 -3.30 1.58 5.25
N ARG A 73 -2.39 1.17 4.34
CA ARG A 73 -2.70 0.82 2.95
C ARG A 73 -1.85 -0.36 2.46
N THR A 74 -2.42 -1.14 1.55
CA THR A 74 -1.72 -2.19 0.79
C THR A 74 -1.50 -1.72 -0.64
N ILE A 75 -0.28 -1.85 -1.14
CA ILE A 75 0.09 -1.68 -2.55
C ILE A 75 0.20 -3.07 -3.16
N ALA A 76 -0.71 -3.40 -4.08
CA ALA A 76 -0.64 -4.61 -4.89
C ALA A 76 0.20 -4.34 -6.15
N VAL A 77 1.33 -5.03 -6.29
CA VAL A 77 2.19 -5.02 -7.48
C VAL A 77 1.64 -6.02 -8.48
N VAL A 78 0.85 -5.52 -9.44
CA VAL A 78 0.08 -6.33 -10.38
C VAL A 78 0.91 -6.63 -11.63
N SER A 79 1.10 -7.92 -11.88
CA SER A 79 1.75 -8.52 -13.05
C SER A 79 0.98 -9.78 -13.46
N ASP A 80 1.34 -10.38 -14.60
CA ASP A 80 0.83 -11.70 -14.97
C ASP A 80 1.13 -12.79 -13.94
N ASP A 81 2.29 -12.72 -13.27
CA ASP A 81 2.67 -13.66 -12.21
C ASP A 81 1.89 -13.42 -10.92
N TYR A 82 1.61 -12.16 -10.60
CA TYR A 82 0.73 -11.79 -9.49
C TYR A 82 -0.68 -12.34 -9.66
N LEU A 83 -1.25 -12.23 -10.87
CA LEU A 83 -2.59 -12.73 -11.17
C LEU A 83 -2.68 -14.27 -11.14
N ARG A 84 -1.57 -14.98 -11.35
CA ARG A 84 -1.48 -16.43 -11.21
C ARG A 84 -1.20 -16.89 -9.78
N SER A 85 -0.77 -15.98 -8.90
CA SER A 85 -0.41 -16.30 -7.52
C SER A 85 -1.64 -16.38 -6.62
N VAL A 86 -1.84 -17.56 -6.01
CA VAL A 86 -2.90 -17.80 -5.01
C VAL A 86 -2.68 -16.94 -3.77
N TYR A 87 -1.41 -16.75 -3.38
CA TYR A 87 -1.06 -15.96 -2.20
C TYR A 87 -1.29 -14.46 -2.42
N GLY A 88 -0.83 -13.92 -3.56
CA GLY A 88 -1.09 -12.52 -3.90
C GLY A 88 -2.58 -12.21 -3.94
N SER A 89 -3.40 -13.16 -4.40
CA SER A 89 -4.86 -13.04 -4.43
C SER A 89 -5.49 -12.88 -3.04
N ALA A 90 -5.03 -13.60 -2.02
CA ALA A 90 -5.59 -13.51 -0.67
C ALA A 90 -5.28 -12.16 0.00
N GLU A 91 -4.06 -11.63 -0.22
CA GLU A 91 -3.59 -10.42 0.44
C GLU A 91 -4.32 -9.17 -0.05
N TRP A 92 -4.46 -8.98 -1.37
CA TRP A 92 -5.22 -7.84 -1.89
C TRP A 92 -6.72 -7.98 -1.62
N GLN A 93 -7.25 -9.21 -1.59
CA GLN A 93 -8.67 -9.44 -1.26
C GLN A 93 -8.98 -9.05 0.18
N ALA A 94 -8.08 -9.28 1.13
CA ALA A 94 -8.24 -8.85 2.52
C ALA A 94 -8.24 -7.32 2.64
N ALA A 95 -7.32 -6.63 1.94
CA ALA A 95 -7.30 -5.16 1.89
C ALA A 95 -8.58 -4.58 1.26
N TRP A 96 -9.08 -5.21 0.19
CA TRP A 96 -10.34 -4.84 -0.45
C TRP A 96 -11.54 -5.08 0.48
N ALA A 97 -11.61 -6.22 1.16
CA ALA A 97 -12.70 -6.55 2.08
C ALA A 97 -12.78 -5.56 3.26
N ALA A 98 -11.64 -4.99 3.69
CA ALA A 98 -11.58 -3.98 4.73
C ALA A 98 -12.05 -2.57 4.28
N ASP A 99 -12.10 -2.30 2.97
CA ASP A 99 -12.61 -1.05 2.39
C ASP A 99 -13.30 -1.27 1.02
N PRO A 100 -14.45 -1.97 0.96
CA PRO A 100 -15.06 -2.39 -0.30
C PRO A 100 -15.54 -1.23 -1.18
N ILE A 101 -15.78 -0.07 -0.57
CA ILE A 101 -16.21 1.17 -1.25
C ILE A 101 -15.05 2.14 -1.54
N GLY A 102 -13.82 1.80 -1.13
CA GLY A 102 -12.61 2.58 -1.43
C GLY A 102 -12.52 3.95 -0.76
N GLN A 103 -13.26 4.19 0.34
CA GLN A 103 -13.27 5.49 1.01
C GLN A 103 -11.96 5.80 1.74
N GLN A 104 -11.30 4.77 2.26
CA GLN A 104 -10.02 4.88 2.97
C GLN A 104 -8.83 4.64 2.04
N ARG A 105 -9.09 4.08 0.85
CA ARG A 105 -8.10 3.73 -0.18
C ARG A 105 -7.11 2.72 0.38
N LYS A 106 -7.63 1.72 1.11
CA LYS A 106 -6.81 0.66 1.73
C LYS A 106 -6.10 -0.22 0.72
N LEU A 107 -6.55 -0.26 -0.53
CA LEU A 107 -5.90 -0.98 -1.61
C LEU A 107 -5.53 -0.02 -2.75
N LEU A 108 -4.22 0.06 -3.02
CA LEU A 108 -3.64 0.75 -4.17
C LEU A 108 -3.08 -0.31 -5.13
N THR A 109 -3.27 -0.12 -6.43
CA THR A 109 -2.80 -1.09 -7.43
C THR A 109 -1.78 -0.45 -8.36
N VAL A 110 -0.63 -1.11 -8.51
CA VAL A 110 0.49 -0.67 -9.34
C VAL A 110 0.77 -1.76 -10.37
N ARG A 111 0.51 -1.50 -11.66
CA ARG A 111 0.79 -2.46 -12.74
C ARG A 111 2.22 -2.32 -13.24
N ILE A 112 2.98 -3.41 -13.22
CA ILE A 112 4.38 -3.45 -13.68
C ILE A 112 4.58 -4.21 -15.00
N THR A 113 3.52 -4.86 -15.49
CA THR A 113 3.41 -5.40 -16.86
C THR A 113 2.06 -5.02 -17.45
N ASP A 114 1.94 -5.04 -18.78
CA ASP A 114 0.66 -4.88 -19.44
C ASP A 114 -0.18 -6.17 -19.33
N CYS A 115 -0.72 -6.39 -18.14
CA CYS A 115 -1.53 -7.56 -17.78
C CYS A 115 -3.02 -7.20 -17.66
N PRO A 116 -3.94 -8.16 -17.86
CA PRO A 116 -5.37 -7.89 -17.68
C PRO A 116 -5.72 -7.47 -16.24
N ARG A 117 -6.87 -6.80 -16.07
CA ARG A 117 -7.42 -6.45 -14.74
C ARG A 117 -8.72 -7.21 -14.49
N PRO A 118 -8.65 -8.49 -14.09
CA PRO A 118 -9.85 -9.31 -13.92
C PRO A 118 -10.62 -8.93 -12.65
N GLY A 119 -11.94 -9.07 -12.70
CA GLY A 119 -12.82 -8.96 -11.53
C GLY A 119 -12.68 -7.62 -10.79
N LEU A 120 -12.52 -7.70 -9.47
CA LEU A 120 -12.46 -6.52 -8.59
C LEU A 120 -11.26 -5.61 -8.87
N LEU A 121 -10.13 -6.15 -9.34
CA LEU A 121 -8.97 -5.35 -9.74
C LEU A 121 -9.30 -4.42 -10.92
N GLY A 122 -10.26 -4.80 -11.77
CA GLY A 122 -10.77 -3.95 -12.85
C GLY A 122 -11.55 -2.73 -12.36
N THR A 123 -12.06 -2.76 -11.13
CA THR A 123 -12.85 -1.67 -10.52
C THR A 123 -12.01 -0.69 -9.72
N ILE A 124 -10.75 -1.02 -9.44
CA ILE A 124 -9.83 -0.20 -8.66
C ILE A 124 -9.03 0.68 -9.62
N VAL A 125 -9.04 1.99 -9.38
CA VAL A 125 -8.18 2.93 -10.09
C VAL A 125 -6.78 2.82 -9.53
N GLY A 126 -5.80 2.61 -10.40
CA GLY A 126 -4.39 2.50 -10.07
C GLY A 126 -3.51 3.13 -11.14
N VAL A 127 -2.21 2.90 -11.03
CA VAL A 127 -1.20 3.43 -11.96
C VAL A 127 -0.48 2.30 -12.69
N ASN A 128 0.08 2.64 -13.86
CA ASN A 128 0.93 1.75 -14.63
C ASN A 128 2.37 2.27 -14.53
N LEU A 129 3.33 1.40 -14.22
CA LEU A 129 4.76 1.72 -14.23
C LEU A 129 5.51 1.06 -15.39
N PHE A 130 4.88 0.10 -16.08
CA PHE A 130 5.44 -0.43 -17.33
C PHE A 130 5.52 0.69 -18.38
N GLU A 131 6.48 0.58 -19.30
CA GLU A 131 6.78 1.58 -20.36
C GLU A 131 7.26 2.96 -19.86
N HIS A 132 7.35 3.18 -18.56
CA HIS A 132 7.96 4.39 -18.00
C HIS A 132 9.49 4.26 -17.89
N SER A 133 10.19 5.40 -18.02
CA SER A 133 11.55 5.52 -17.51
C SER A 133 11.54 5.48 -15.98
N GLU A 134 12.67 5.19 -15.34
CA GLU A 134 12.75 5.16 -13.87
C GLU A 134 12.29 6.47 -13.23
N THR A 135 12.71 7.62 -13.78
CA THR A 135 12.26 8.94 -13.30
C THR A 135 10.75 9.11 -13.41
N ALA A 136 10.17 8.75 -14.56
CA ALA A 136 8.73 8.88 -14.77
C ALA A 136 7.94 7.92 -13.87
N ALA A 137 8.43 6.69 -13.67
CA ALA A 137 7.82 5.72 -12.77
C ALA A 137 7.85 6.20 -11.32
N ARG A 138 8.96 6.82 -10.89
CA ARG A 138 9.12 7.39 -9.54
C ARG A 138 8.13 8.53 -9.30
N ASP A 139 8.00 9.43 -10.27
CA ASP A 139 7.06 10.54 -10.18
C ASP A 139 5.60 10.07 -10.16
N GLU A 140 5.26 9.07 -10.97
CA GLU A 140 3.93 8.45 -11.00
C GLU A 140 3.59 7.77 -9.67
N LEU A 141 4.52 7.00 -9.10
CA LEU A 141 4.36 6.35 -7.80
C LEU A 141 4.10 7.40 -6.69
N ARG A 142 4.91 8.47 -6.64
CA ARG A 142 4.75 9.56 -5.66
C ARG A 142 3.44 10.31 -5.83
N SER A 143 3.03 10.55 -7.08
CA SER A 143 1.74 11.17 -7.41
C SER A 143 0.58 10.31 -6.92
N MET A 144 0.62 9.01 -7.17
CA MET A 144 -0.39 8.05 -6.68
C MET A 144 -0.51 8.10 -5.16
N VAL A 145 0.61 8.03 -4.44
CA VAL A 145 0.65 8.05 -2.97
C VAL A 145 0.08 9.36 -2.44
N THR A 146 0.52 10.50 -2.99
CA THR A 146 0.02 11.82 -2.59
C THR A 146 -1.49 11.95 -2.82
N ALA A 147 -1.99 11.48 -3.95
CA ALA A 147 -3.42 11.48 -4.28
C ALA A 147 -4.21 10.53 -3.35
N ALA A 148 -3.64 9.38 -2.99
CA ALA A 148 -4.26 8.42 -2.08
C ALA A 148 -4.39 8.98 -0.66
N LEU A 149 -3.37 9.68 -0.17
CA LEU A 149 -3.36 10.29 1.16
C LEU A 149 -4.26 11.53 1.25
N SER A 150 -4.21 12.41 0.24
CA SER A 150 -5.02 13.64 0.20
C SER A 150 -6.47 13.40 -0.22
N GLY A 151 -6.75 12.25 -0.83
CA GLY A 151 -8.04 11.89 -1.40
C GLY A 151 -8.40 12.62 -2.70
N ARG A 152 -7.49 13.43 -3.28
CA ARG A 152 -7.72 14.16 -4.53
C ARG A 152 -6.41 14.41 -5.30
N ALA A 153 -6.40 14.08 -6.60
CA ALA A 153 -5.30 14.39 -7.52
C ALA A 153 -5.44 15.78 -8.18
N LYS A 154 -5.70 16.85 -7.40
CA LYS A 154 -5.87 18.20 -7.97
C LYS A 154 -4.50 18.75 -8.41
N PRO A 155 -4.35 19.22 -9.67
CA PRO A 155 -3.12 19.88 -10.09
C PRO A 155 -2.79 21.11 -9.23
N ARG A 156 -1.49 21.36 -9.01
CA ARG A 156 -1.02 22.52 -8.23
C ARG A 156 -1.29 23.86 -8.93
N SER A 157 -1.28 23.87 -10.25
CA SER A 157 -1.63 25.02 -11.09
C SER A 157 -2.99 24.80 -11.76
N ALA A 158 -3.67 25.89 -12.10
CA ALA A 158 -4.87 25.80 -12.92
C ALA A 158 -4.52 25.14 -14.27
N PRO A 159 -5.30 24.16 -14.74
CA PRO A 159 -5.16 23.69 -16.10
C PRO A 159 -5.38 24.87 -17.06
N PRO A 160 -4.73 24.88 -18.24
CA PRO A 160 -4.98 25.90 -19.24
C PRO A 160 -6.48 25.97 -19.54
N PHE A 161 -7.00 27.20 -19.72
CA PHE A 161 -8.38 27.37 -20.15
C PHE A 161 -8.54 26.65 -21.50
N PRO A 162 -9.52 25.72 -21.64
CA PRO A 162 -9.62 24.89 -22.83
C PRO A 162 -10.19 25.64 -24.05
N GLY A 163 -10.44 26.96 -23.95
CA GLY A 163 -11.05 27.80 -24.99
C GLY A 163 -10.23 29.03 -25.34
#